data_AF-X1DIE3-F1
#
_entry.id   AF-X1DIE3-F1
#
_cell.length_a   1.000
_cell.length_b   1.000
_cell.length_c   1.000
_cell.angle_alpha   90.00
_cell.angle_beta   90.00
_cell.angle_gamma   90.00
#
_symmetry.space_group_name_H-M   'P 1'
#
loop_
_entity.id
_entity.type
_entity.pdbx_description
1 polymer ?
#
loop_
_entity_poly.entity_id
_entity_poly.type
_entity_poly.pdbx_seq_one_letter_code
_entity_poly.pdbx_strand_id
1 'polypeptide(L)' 'VLKTGADTVVTACPYCLQMFEEGIENKDIKDSLKARDLVELVEAAMKQS' A
#
# COMPACT_ATOMS: atom_id res chain seq x y z
N VAL A 1 7.28 -4.30 13.06
CA VAL A 1 6.10 -3.69 12.41
C VAL A 1 6.18 -2.18 12.56
N LEU A 2 5.58 -1.38 11.66
CA LEU A 2 5.68 0.09 11.66
C LEU A 2 5.27 0.70 13.00
N LYS A 3 6.04 1.67 13.51
CA LYS A 3 5.74 2.33 14.80
C LYS A 3 4.42 3.11 14.80
N THR A 4 3.94 3.49 13.61
CA THR A 4 2.70 4.25 13.42
C THR A 4 1.44 3.40 13.58
N GLY A 5 1.55 2.07 13.55
CA GLY A 5 0.39 1.17 13.54
C GLY A 5 -0.37 1.14 12.21
N ALA A 6 0.13 1.78 11.16
CA ALA A 6 -0.49 1.74 9.84
C ALA A 6 -0.39 0.33 9.23
N ASP A 7 -1.50 -0.17 8.69
CA ASP A 7 -1.61 -1.44 7.96
C ASP A 7 -1.50 -1.26 6.43
N THR A 8 -1.50 0.00 5.97
CA THR A 8 -1.53 0.35 4.56
C THR A 8 -0.60 1.53 4.29
N VAL A 9 0.20 1.42 3.23
CA VAL A 9 0.97 2.52 2.63
C VAL A 9 0.41 2.82 1.25
N VAL A 10 0.25 4.10 0.93
CA VAL A 10 -0.32 4.57 -0.34
C VAL A 10 0.70 5.44 -1.05
N THR A 11 0.83 5.28 -2.37
CA THR A 11 1.72 6.09 -3.20
C THR A 11 1.10 6.36 -4.56
N ALA A 12 1.48 7.47 -5.18
CA ALA A 12 1.11 7.82 -6.56
C ALA A 12 2.28 7.61 -7.55
N CYS A 13 3.40 7.06 -7.08
CA CYS A 13 4.58 6.80 -7.91
C CYS A 13 4.66 5.29 -8.19
N PRO A 14 4.56 4.85 -9.47
CA PRO A 14 4.61 3.43 -9.84
C PRO A 14 5.88 2.73 -9.37
N TYR A 15 7.02 3.43 -9.44
CA TYR A 15 8.30 2.88 -8.95
C TYR A 15 8.29 2.67 -7.44
N CYS A 16 7.72 3.61 -6.68
CA CYS A 16 7.60 3.43 -5.24
C CYS A 16 6.64 2.30 -4.88
N LEU A 17 5.57 2.10 -5.66
CA LEU A 17 4.63 1.01 -5.44
C LEU A 17 5.35 -0.34 -5.55
N GLN A 18 6.07 -0.57 -6.66
CA GLN A 18 6.87 -1.77 -6.86
C GLN A 18 7.90 -1.96 -5.73
N MET A 19 8.64 -0.90 -5.37
CA MET A 19 9.61 -0.96 -4.27
C MET A 19 8.97 -1.33 -2.92
N PHE A 20 7.75 -0.85 -2.63
CA PHE A 20 7.04 -1.23 -1.42
C PHE A 20 6.57 -2.67 -1.46
N GLU A 21 6.04 -3.14 -2.58
CA GLU A 21 5.61 -4.54 -2.75
C GLU A 21 6.78 -5.51 -2.56
N GLU A 22 7.91 -5.25 -3.23
CA GLU A 22 9.14 -6.01 -3.05
C GLU A 22 9.65 -5.95 -1.60
N GLY A 23 9.59 -4.77 -0.97
CA GLY A 23 10.01 -4.59 0.42
C GLY A 23 9.11 -5.32 1.43
N ILE A 24 7.81 -5.39 1.19
CA ILE A 24 6.82 -6.12 1.99
C ILE A 24 7.03 -7.63 1.82
N GLU A 25 7.26 -8.08 0.59
CA GLU A 25 7.53 -9.48 0.27
C GLU A 25 8.84 -9.97 0.88
N ASN A 26 9.94 -9.25 0.67
CA ASN A 26 11.26 -9.63 1.19
C ASN A 26 11.31 -9.66 2.73
N LYS A 27 10.39 -8.97 3.40
CA LYS A 27 10.26 -8.96 4.86
C LYS A 27 9.20 -9.91 5.40
N ASP A 28 8.49 -10.62 4.53
CA ASP A 28 7.42 -11.55 4.88
C ASP A 28 6.35 -10.93 5.80
N ILE A 29 5.96 -9.67 5.49
CA ILE A 29 4.98 -8.90 6.29
C ILE A 29 3.66 -8.65 5.56
N LYS A 30 3.37 -9.43 4.51
CA LYS A 30 2.18 -9.28 3.63
C LYS A 30 0.85 -9.28 4.40
N ASP A 31 0.79 -9.99 5.53
CA ASP A 31 -0.41 -10.04 6.38
C ASP A 31 -0.62 -8.79 7.23
N SER A 32 0.43 -7.99 7.45
CA SER A 32 0.41 -6.83 8.35
C SER A 32 0.55 -5.48 7.66
N LEU A 33 1.04 -5.44 6.41
CA LEU A 33 1.23 -4.23 5.65
C LEU A 33 0.90 -4.44 4.17
N LYS A 34 0.08 -3.55 3.61
CA LYS A 34 -0.28 -3.53 2.18
C LYS A 34 0.19 -2.24 1.52
N ALA A 35 0.70 -2.36 0.29
CA ALA A 35 0.92 -1.20 -0.58
C ALA A 35 -0.29 -1.02 -1.50
N ARG A 36 -0.68 0.23 -1.76
CA ARG A 36 -1.78 0.58 -2.67
C ARG A 36 -1.45 1.79 -3.53
N ASP A 37 -2.03 1.81 -4.71
CA ASP A 37 -1.99 2.98 -5.59
C ASP A 37 -3.02 4.03 -5.13
N LEU A 38 -2.64 5.32 -5.25
CA LEU A 38 -3.50 6.43 -4.87
C LEU A 38 -4.75 6.54 -5.75
N VAL A 39 -4.62 6.34 -7.06
CA VAL A 39 -5.73 6.45 -8.01
C VAL A 39 -6.76 5.36 -7.76
N GLU A 40 -6.30 4.12 -7.53
CA GLU A 40 -7.19 3.00 -7.17
C GLU A 40 -7.95 3.27 -5.86
N LEU A 41 -7.27 3.83 -4.86
CA LEU A 41 -7.91 4.19 -3.58
C LEU A 41 -9.00 5.24 -3.77
N VAL A 42 -8.72 6.28 -4.57
CA VAL A 42 -9.69 7.33 -4.87
C VAL A 42 -10.86 6.76 -5.68
N GLU A 43 -10.60 5.92 -6.68
CA GLU A 43 -11.64 5.27 -7.47
C GLU A 43 -12.56 4.42 -6.57
N ALA A 44 -11.99 3.62 -5.67
CA ALA A 44 -12.76 2.81 -4.73
C ALA A 44 -13.60 3.65 -3.75
N ALA A 45 -13.13 4.85 -3.39
CA ALA A 45 -13.89 5.80 -2.57
C ALA A 45 -15.03 6.45 -3.37
N MET A 46 -14.84 6.69 -4.67
CA MET A 46 -15.86 7.27 -5.55
C MET A 46 -16.94 6.27 -5.95
N LYS A 47 -16.59 4.98 -6.12
CA LYS A 47 -17.53 3.89 -6.45
C LYS A 47 -18.41 3.45 -5.26
N GLN A 48 -18.28 4.08 -4.10
CA GLN A 48 -19.07 3.80 -2.90
C GLN A 48 -20.42 4.54 -2.84
N SER A 49 -20.93 5.04 -3.97
CA SER A 49 -22.25 5.70 -4.11
C SER A 49 -23.24 4.84 -4.87
#